data_AF-A0A925NPX8-F1
#
_entry.id   AF-A0A925NPX8-F1
#
_cell.length_a   1.000
_cell.length_b   1.000
_cell.length_c   1.000
_cell.angle_alpha   90.00
_cell.angle_beta   90.00
_cell.angle_gamma   90.00
#
_symmetry.space_group_name_H-M   'P 1'
#
loop_
_entity.id
_entity.type
_entity.pdbx_description
1 polymer ?
#
loop_
_entity_poly.entity_id
_entity_poly.type
_entity_poly.pdbx_seq_one_letter_code
_entity_poly.pdbx_strand_id
1 'polypeptide(L)'
;LLKELVYFSDRSDISEELTRLASHFKQFDDYVKSKEPVGRTLDFLSQEINREINTIGSKANDSLISREVVVLKTELEKFREQVQNIE
;
A
#
# COMPACT_ATOMS: atom_id res chain seq x y z
N LEU A 1 -14.94 27.66 -8.18
CA LEU A 1 -16.02 26.89 -7.51
C LEU A 1 -16.19 25.47 -8.06
N LEU A 2 -16.92 25.18 -9.14
CA LEU A 2 -17.08 23.78 -9.64
C LEU A 2 -15.74 23.11 -10.03
N LYS A 3 -14.86 23.82 -10.72
CA LYS A 3 -13.51 23.31 -11.08
C LYS A 3 -12.61 23.05 -9.88
N GLU A 4 -12.72 23.86 -8.82
CA GLU A 4 -11.93 23.68 -7.59
C GLU A 4 -12.46 22.51 -6.76
N LEU A 5 -13.78 22.33 -6.68
CA LEU A 5 -14.41 21.18 -6.01
C LEU A 5 -14.08 19.86 -6.72
N VAL A 6 -14.11 19.83 -8.05
CA VAL A 6 -13.69 18.64 -8.82
C VAL A 6 -12.20 18.35 -8.58
N TYR A 7 -11.36 19.39 -8.59
CA TYR A 7 -9.93 19.24 -8.31
C TYR A 7 -9.62 18.80 -6.87
N PHE A 8 -10.41 19.23 -5.88
CA PHE A 8 -10.30 18.79 -4.48
C PHE A 8 -10.82 17.37 -4.26
N SER A 9 -11.90 16.99 -4.95
CA SER A 9 -12.44 15.63 -4.92
C SER A 9 -11.44 14.64 -5.50
N ASP A 10 -10.82 14.98 -6.63
CA ASP A 10 -9.82 14.14 -7.31
C ASP A 10 -8.53 13.98 -6.49
N ARG A 11 -8.17 15.01 -5.70
CA ARG A 11 -7.04 14.98 -4.77
C ARG A 11 -7.32 14.24 -3.46
N SER A 12 -8.58 14.00 -3.11
CA SER A 12 -8.96 13.30 -1.87
C SER A 12 -9.46 11.87 -2.14
N ASP A 13 -9.68 11.50 -3.40
CA ASP A 13 -10.09 10.14 -3.77
C ASP A 13 -8.89 9.18 -3.75
N ILE A 14 -8.99 8.20 -2.85
CA ILE A 14 -8.00 7.13 -2.64
C ILE A 14 -8.50 5.76 -3.12
N SER A 15 -9.63 5.71 -3.83
CA SER A 15 -10.30 4.45 -4.21
C SER A 15 -9.43 3.58 -5.11
N GLU A 16 -8.63 4.20 -5.98
CA GLU A 16 -7.69 3.49 -6.86
C GLU A 16 -6.58 2.83 -6.04
N GLU A 17 -5.98 3.55 -5.09
CA GLU A 17 -4.93 3.02 -4.21
C GLU A 17 -5.46 1.85 -3.36
N LEU A 18 -6.68 1.95 -2.83
CA LEU A 18 -7.32 0.86 -2.08
C LEU A 18 -7.55 -0.39 -2.95
N THR A 19 -7.96 -0.18 -4.21
CA THR A 19 -8.15 -1.28 -5.17
C THR A 19 -6.82 -1.95 -5.53
N ARG A 20 -5.75 -1.16 -5.73
CA ARG A 20 -4.40 -1.68 -6.00
C ARG A 20 -3.85 -2.43 -4.78
N LEU A 21 -4.00 -1.91 -3.57
CA LEU A 21 -3.63 -2.61 -2.33
C LEU A 21 -4.33 -3.97 -2.20
N ALA A 22 -5.64 -4.03 -2.46
CA ALA A 22 -6.37 -5.30 -2.43
C ALA A 22 -5.80 -6.32 -3.45
N SER A 23 -5.41 -5.85 -4.64
CA SER A 23 -4.73 -6.69 -5.63
C SER A 23 -3.36 -7.18 -5.15
N HIS A 24 -2.57 -6.30 -4.51
CA HIS A 24 -1.28 -6.68 -3.94
C HIS A 24 -1.42 -7.73 -2.83
N PHE A 25 -2.40 -7.59 -1.93
CA PHE A 25 -2.66 -8.60 -0.90
C PHE A 25 -3.11 -9.95 -1.47
N LYS A 26 -3.87 -9.94 -2.57
CA LYS A 26 -4.19 -11.18 -3.28
C LYS A 26 -2.95 -11.82 -3.88
N GLN A 27 -2.06 -11.04 -4.50
CA GLN A 27 -0.79 -11.56 -5.04
C GLN A 27 0.09 -12.12 -3.93
N PHE A 28 0.14 -11.46 -2.77
CA PHE A 28 0.84 -11.97 -1.58
C PHE A 28 0.34 -13.38 -1.21
N ASP A 29 -0.98 -13.54 -1.09
CA ASP A 29 -1.61 -14.84 -0.76
C ASP A 29 -1.30 -15.94 -1.78
N ASP A 30 -1.11 -15.58 -3.05
CA ASP A 30 -0.74 -16.51 -4.11
C ASP A 30 0.74 -16.88 -4.03
N TYR A 31 1.63 -15.92 -3.75
CA TYR A 31 3.07 -16.15 -3.62
C TYR A 31 3.41 -17.02 -2.42
N VAL A 32 2.82 -16.79 -1.25
CA VAL A 32 3.12 -17.60 -0.05
C VAL A 32 2.65 -19.06 -0.17
N LYS A 33 1.77 -19.37 -1.13
CA LYS A 33 1.34 -20.74 -1.44
C LYS A 33 2.21 -21.41 -2.52
N SER A 34 3.09 -20.65 -3.18
CA SER A 34 4.02 -21.17 -4.18
C SER A 34 5.05 -22.09 -3.54
N LYS A 35 5.55 -23.06 -4.31
CA LYS A 35 6.70 -23.90 -3.92
C LYS A 35 8.04 -23.31 -4.35
N GLU A 36 8.02 -22.20 -5.07
CA GLU A 36 9.22 -21.52 -5.54
C GLU A 36 9.75 -20.54 -4.48
N PRO A 37 11.05 -20.20 -4.51
CA PRO A 37 11.58 -19.11 -3.69
C PRO A 37 10.89 -17.79 -4.04
N VAL A 38 10.23 -17.16 -3.06
CA VAL A 38 9.43 -15.93 -3.27
C VAL A 38 10.02 -14.67 -2.64
N GLY A 39 11.16 -14.75 -1.94
CA GLY A 39 11.76 -13.61 -1.22
C GLY A 39 11.87 -12.33 -2.07
N ARG A 40 12.53 -12.42 -3.23
CA ARG A 40 12.67 -11.28 -4.16
C ARG A 40 11.34 -10.74 -4.69
N THR A 41 10.37 -11.62 -4.94
CA THR A 41 9.03 -11.23 -5.41
C THR A 41 8.27 -10.50 -4.30
N LEU A 42 8.37 -10.98 -3.06
CA LEU A 42 7.77 -10.34 -1.90
C LEU A 42 8.45 -9.00 -1.58
N ASP A 43 9.75 -8.84 -1.85
CA ASP A 43 10.41 -7.54 -1.70
C ASP A 43 9.85 -6.53 -2.70
N PHE A 44 9.70 -6.91 -3.97
CA PHE A 44 9.04 -6.04 -4.96
C PHE A 44 7.60 -5.70 -4.55
N LEU A 45 6.84 -6.68 -4.09
CA LEU A 45 5.47 -6.47 -3.62
C LEU A 45 5.41 -5.49 -2.44
N SER A 46 6.38 -5.58 -1.51
CA SER A 46 6.50 -4.64 -0.38
C SER A 46 6.74 -3.20 -0.86
N GLN A 47 7.52 -3.02 -1.94
CA GLN A 47 7.78 -1.71 -2.51
C GLN A 47 6.53 -1.11 -3.15
N GLU A 48 5.75 -1.92 -3.87
CA GLU A 48 4.49 -1.46 -4.47
C GLU A 48 3.46 -1.10 -3.39
N ILE A 49 3.31 -1.92 -2.34
CA ILE A 49 2.44 -1.60 -1.19
C ILE A 49 2.87 -0.27 -0.53
N ASN A 50 4.17 -0.03 -0.39
CA ASN A 50 4.67 1.24 0.14
C ASN A 50 4.27 2.44 -0.75
N ARG A 51 4.33 2.28 -2.08
CA ARG A 51 3.93 3.35 -3.02
C ARG A 51 2.45 3.70 -2.85
N GLU A 52 1.59 2.70 -2.71
CA GLU A 52 0.16 2.92 -2.47
C GLU A 52 -0.08 3.63 -1.14
N ILE A 53 0.53 3.17 -0.05
CA ILE A 53 0.39 3.80 1.28
C ILE A 53 0.87 5.25 1.28
N ASN A 54 1.98 5.55 0.60
CA ASN A 54 2.47 6.93 0.49
C ASN A 54 1.52 7.81 -0.33
N THR A 55 0.94 7.27 -1.40
CA THR A 55 -0.04 8.00 -2.21
C THR A 55 -1.31 8.30 -1.41
N ILE A 56 -1.84 7.30 -0.67
CA ILE A 56 -2.96 7.50 0.28
C ILE A 56 -2.61 8.60 1.28
N GLY A 57 -1.44 8.53 1.92
CA GLY A 57 -0.99 9.55 2.87
C GLY A 57 -0.87 10.96 2.28
N SER A 58 -0.46 11.08 1.02
CA SER A 58 -0.35 12.37 0.33
C SER A 58 -1.70 12.97 -0.08
N LYS A 59 -2.70 12.12 -0.30
CA LYS A 59 -4.10 12.48 -0.62
C LYS A 59 -4.98 12.63 0.63
N ALA A 60 -4.51 12.16 1.79
CA ALA A 60 -5.25 12.17 3.04
C ALA A 60 -5.43 13.59 3.57
N ASN A 61 -6.64 14.13 3.43
CA ASN A 61 -7.08 15.36 4.10
C ASN A 61 -7.78 15.07 5.44
N ASP A 62 -7.75 13.82 5.90
CA ASP A 62 -8.37 13.35 7.14
C ASP A 62 -7.31 12.85 8.14
N SER A 63 -7.40 13.32 9.38
CA SER A 63 -6.49 12.95 10.47
C SER A 63 -6.53 11.47 10.87
N LEU A 64 -7.69 10.82 10.73
CA LEU A 64 -7.85 9.39 10.98
C LEU A 64 -7.11 8.59 9.90
N ILE A 65 -7.29 8.94 8.62
CA ILE A 65 -6.58 8.29 7.51
C ILE A 65 -5.06 8.47 7.69
N SER A 66 -4.61 9.67 8.06
CA SER A 66 -3.20 9.95 8.32
C SER A 66 -2.61 9.07 9.43
N ARG A 67 -3.39 8.83 10.50
CA ARG A 67 -3.00 7.93 11.59
C ARG A 67 -2.89 6.48 11.10
N GLU A 68 -3.88 6.00 10.35
CA GLU A 68 -3.85 4.65 9.79
C GLU A 68 -2.67 4.45 8.83
N VAL A 69 -2.32 5.45 8.02
CA VAL A 69 -1.13 5.42 7.16
C VAL A 69 0.15 5.19 7.96
N VAL A 70 0.31 5.82 9.13
CA VAL A 70 1.48 5.60 10.01
C VAL A 70 1.51 4.17 10.55
N VAL A 71 0.34 3.64 10.93
CA VAL A 71 0.22 2.24 11.37
C VAL A 71 0.59 1.29 10.23
N LEU A 72 0.04 1.49 9.04
CA LEU A 72 0.33 0.68 7.85
C LEU A 72 1.82 0.71 7.49
N LYS A 73 2.49 1.86 7.57
CA LYS A 73 3.94 1.95 7.36
C LYS A 73 4.72 1.12 8.36
N THR A 74 4.29 1.13 9.63
CA THR A 74 4.94 0.36 10.69
C THR A 74 4.79 -1.15 10.45
N GLU A 75 3.60 -1.61 10.07
CA GLU A 75 3.37 -3.02 9.74
C GLU A 75 4.10 -3.43 8.46
N LEU A 76 4.22 -2.52 7.48
CA LEU A 76 4.97 -2.77 6.26
C LEU A 76 6.46 -2.97 6.53
N GLU A 77 7.08 -2.17 7.42
CA GLU A 77 8.49 -2.38 7.77
C GLU A 77 8.72 -3.74 8.45
N LYS A 78 7.84 -4.16 9.36
CA LYS A 78 7.91 -5.53 9.92
C LYS A 78 7.78 -6.60 8.85
N PHE A 79 6.90 -6.41 7.88
CA PHE A 79 6.78 -7.31 6.74
C PHE A 79 8.09 -7.38 5.93
N ARG A 80 8.72 -6.23 5.65
CA ARG A 80 10.00 -6.18 4.92
C ARG A 80 11.13 -6.90 5.66
N GLU A 81 11.21 -6.74 6.98
CA GLU A 81 12.16 -7.49 7.79
C GLU A 81 11.94 -9.00 7.66
N GLN A 82 10.69 -9.47 7.66
CA GLN A 82 10.39 -10.89 7.45
C GLN A 82 10.79 -11.37 6.06
N VAL A 83 10.53 -10.56 5.02
CA VAL A 83 10.90 -10.89 3.64
C VAL A 83 12.41 -11.01 3.47
N GLN A 84 13.19 -10.13 4.10
CA GLN A 84 14.65 -10.19 4.05
C GLN A 84 15.23 -11.40 4.81
N ASN A 85 14.51 -11.93 5.80
CA ASN A 85 14.94 -13.11 6.55
C ASN A 85 14.66 -14.44 5.85
N ILE A 86 13.84 -14.45 4.79
CA ILE A 86 13.50 -15.65 4.01
C ILE A 86 14.20 -15.71 2.64
N GLU A 87 14.94 -14.65 2.26
CA GLU A 87 15.97 -14.73 1.21
C GLU A 87 17.18 -15.52 1.69
#